data_AF-A0AB37RCX5-F1
#
_entry.id   AF-A0AB37RCX5-F1
#
_cell.length_a   1.000
_cell.length_b   1.000
_cell.length_c   1.000
_cell.angle_alpha   90.00
_cell.angle_beta   90.00
_cell.angle_gamma   90.00
#
_symmetry.space_group_name_H-M   'P 1'
#
loop_
_entity.id
_entity.type
_entity.pdbx_description
1 polymer ?
#
loop_
_entity_poly.entity_id
_entity_poly.type
_entity_poly.pdbx_seq_one_letter_code
_entity_poly.pdbx_strand_id
1 'polypeptide(L)' 'MSSTSDKAKGMANEAVGNVKQAVGKATDNTKLRAEGKAQELKGEGQQAKGKAKDAIKKGVDKA' A
#
# COMPACT_ATOMS: atom_id res chain seq x y z
N MET A 1 15.69 -9.16 7.51
CA MET A 1 15.76 -7.77 6.99
C MET A 1 14.61 -7.37 6.03
N SER A 2 13.54 -8.16 5.86
CA SER A 2 12.44 -7.83 4.91
C SER A 2 11.54 -6.67 5.35
N SER A 3 11.24 -6.56 6.65
CA SER A 3 10.16 -5.69 7.14
C SER A 3 10.35 -4.18 6.89
N THR A 4 11.58 -3.69 6.80
CA THR A 4 11.86 -2.27 6.54
C THR A 4 11.70 -1.92 5.06
N SER A 5 12.17 -2.81 4.18
CA SER A 5 12.06 -2.62 2.72
C SER A 5 10.61 -2.76 2.23
N ASP A 6 9.86 -3.70 2.81
CA ASP A 6 8.43 -3.89 2.52
C ASP A 6 7.58 -2.70 3.01
N LYS A 7 7.88 -2.15 4.21
CA LYS A 7 7.25 -0.91 4.68
C LYS A 7 7.57 0.30 3.80
N ALA A 8 8.83 0.45 3.41
CA ALA A 8 9.26 1.54 2.54
C ALA A 8 8.57 1.46 1.17
N LYS A 9 8.46 0.25 0.58
CA LYS A 9 7.67 0.02 -0.64
C LYS A 9 6.18 0.32 -0.48
N GLY A 10 5.61 0.02 0.69
CA GLY A 10 4.23 0.38 1.01
C GLY A 10 4.00 1.89 0.99
N MET A 11 4.84 2.63 1.72
CA MET A 11 4.78 4.10 1.77
C MET A 11 5.05 4.75 0.41
N ALA A 12 5.99 4.22 -0.37
CA ALA A 12 6.26 4.71 -1.72
C ALA A 12 5.05 4.52 -2.65
N ASN A 13 4.37 3.38 -2.57
CA ASN A 13 3.16 3.12 -3.35
C ASN A 13 1.98 4.01 -2.93
N GLU A 14 1.78 4.26 -1.63
CA GLU A 14 0.77 5.20 -1.12
C GLU A 14 1.05 6.63 -1.62
N ALA A 15 2.31 7.08 -1.54
CA ALA A 15 2.71 8.39 -2.03
C ALA A 15 2.44 8.54 -3.54
N VAL A 16 2.83 7.55 -4.35
CA VAL A 16 2.57 7.53 -5.79
C VAL A 16 1.07 7.50 -6.11
N GLY A 17 0.29 6.72 -5.36
CA GLY A 17 -1.17 6.66 -5.51
C GLY A 17 -1.82 8.02 -5.23
N ASN A 18 -1.43 8.68 -4.14
CA ASN A 18 -1.90 10.02 -3.80
C ASN A 18 -1.55 11.05 -4.86
N VAL A 19 -0.32 11.01 -5.39
CA VAL A 19 0.11 11.88 -6.49
C VAL A 19 -0.72 11.63 -7.74
N LYS A 20 -0.93 10.36 -8.14
CA LYS A 20 -1.80 10.02 -9.29
C LYS A 20 -3.23 10.52 -9.11
N GLN A 21 -3.80 10.40 -7.90
CA GLN A 21 -5.13 10.93 -7.62
C GLN A 21 -5.17 12.46 -7.67
N ALA A 22 -4.16 13.13 -7.14
CA ALA A 22 -4.07 14.60 -7.15
C ALA A 22 -3.91 15.13 -8.58
N VAL A 23 -3.01 14.54 -9.36
CA VAL A 23 -2.82 14.89 -10.78
C VAL A 23 -4.07 14.55 -11.59
N GLY A 24 -4.68 13.39 -11.35
CA GLY A 24 -5.94 12.99 -12.00
C GLY A 24 -7.10 13.94 -11.68
N LYS A 25 -7.16 14.48 -10.45
CA LYS A 25 -8.13 15.52 -10.07
C LYS A 25 -7.84 16.84 -10.78
N ALA A 26 -6.58 17.26 -10.83
CA ALA A 26 -6.18 18.52 -11.44
C ALA A 26 -6.31 18.54 -12.97
N THR A 27 -6.21 17.37 -13.61
CA THR A 27 -6.27 17.22 -15.08
C THR A 27 -7.60 16.65 -15.58
N ASP A 28 -8.59 16.47 -14.70
CA ASP A 28 -9.86 15.78 -14.99
C ASP A 28 -9.69 14.39 -15.66
N ASN A 29 -8.59 13.71 -15.33
CA ASN A 29 -8.25 12.41 -15.89
C ASN A 29 -8.79 11.28 -15.00
N THR A 30 -9.97 10.79 -15.36
CA THR A 30 -10.67 9.69 -14.67
C THR A 30 -9.82 8.43 -14.57
N LYS A 31 -8.96 8.18 -15.57
CA LYS A 31 -8.08 6.99 -15.62
C LYS A 31 -7.03 7.04 -14.51
N LEU A 32 -6.36 8.19 -14.35
CA LEU A 32 -5.37 8.40 -13.29
C LEU A 32 -6.00 8.32 -11.89
N ARG A 33 -7.22 8.86 -11.74
CA ARG A 33 -7.98 8.78 -10.49
C ARG A 33 -8.34 7.34 -10.13
N ALA A 34 -8.78 6.55 -11.11
CA ALA A 34 -9.11 5.15 -10.94
C ALA A 34 -7.88 4.29 -10.63
N GLU A 35 -6.76 4.50 -11.33
CA GLU A 35 -5.49 3.83 -11.04
C GLU A 35 -5.00 4.13 -9.63
N GLY A 36 -5.04 5.39 -9.21
CA GLY A 36 -4.64 5.79 -7.85
C GLY A 36 -5.48 5.08 -6.78
N LYS A 37 -6.81 5.06 -6.94
CA LYS A 37 -7.72 4.32 -6.04
C LYS A 37 -7.46 2.81 -6.01
N ALA A 38 -7.23 2.21 -7.17
CA ALA A 38 -6.94 0.78 -7.26
C ALA A 38 -5.59 0.43 -6.59
N GLN A 39 -4.58 1.31 -6.75
CA GLN A 39 -3.27 1.14 -6.13
C GLN A 39 -3.33 1.31 -4.61
N GLU A 40 -4.14 2.25 -4.12
CA GLU A 40 -4.41 2.46 -2.69
C GLU A 40 -5.06 1.22 -2.05
N LEU A 41 -6.15 0.72 -2.64
CA LEU A 41 -6.81 -0.53 -2.19
C LEU A 41 -5.86 -1.73 -2.18
N LYS A 42 -5.01 -1.84 -3.21
CA LYS A 42 -4.00 -2.91 -3.29
C LYS A 42 -2.96 -2.77 -2.17
N GLY A 43 -2.53 -1.54 -1.88
CA GLY A 43 -1.61 -1.22 -0.78
C GLY A 43 -2.18 -1.58 0.58
N GLU A 44 -3.42 -1.17 0.86
CA GLU A 44 -4.13 -1.52 2.10
C GLU A 44 -4.27 -3.03 2.27
N GLY A 45 -4.68 -3.75 1.21
CA GLY A 45 -4.79 -5.20 1.22
C GLY A 45 -3.45 -5.90 1.49
N GLN A 46 -2.35 -5.39 0.91
CA GLN A 46 -1.02 -5.90 1.19
C GLN A 46 -0.57 -5.63 2.62
N GLN A 47 -0.83 -4.43 3.17
CA GLN A 47 -0.53 -4.12 4.57
C GLN A 47 -1.34 -5.01 5.53
N ALA A 48 -2.63 -5.20 5.29
CA ALA A 48 -3.48 -6.06 6.12
C ALA A 48 -2.97 -7.51 6.12
N LYS A 49 -2.66 -8.05 4.93
CA LYS A 49 -2.08 -9.38 4.80
C LYS A 49 -0.71 -9.49 5.48
N GLY A 50 0.13 -8.46 5.35
CA GLY A 50 1.43 -8.37 6.03
C GLY A 50 1.30 -8.37 7.54
N LYS A 51 0.42 -7.51 8.09
CA LYS A 51 0.12 -7.44 9.53
C LYS A 51 -0.41 -8.76 10.07
N ALA A 52 -1.32 -9.43 9.35
CA ALA A 52 -1.83 -10.75 9.73
C ALA A 52 -0.72 -11.81 9.75
N LYS A 53 0.13 -11.86 8.73
CA LYS A 53 1.31 -12.76 8.69
C LYS A 53 2.28 -12.47 9.84
N ASP A 54 2.57 -11.21 10.10
CA ASP A 54 3.46 -10.79 11.19
C ASP A 54 2.90 -11.17 12.56
N ALA A 55 1.58 -11.02 12.76
CA ALA A 55 0.92 -11.41 14.02
C ALA A 55 0.99 -12.93 14.25
N ILE A 56 0.71 -13.73 13.22
CA ILE A 56 0.84 -15.20 13.27
C ILE A 56 2.28 -15.59 13.55
N LYS A 57 3.24 -15.01 12.81
CA LYS A 57 4.67 -15.29 12.98
C LYS A 57 5.16 -14.96 14.39
N LYS A 58 4.77 -13.81 14.94
CA LYS A 58 5.09 -13.45 16.34
C LYS A 58 4.46 -14.38 17.37
N GLY A 59 3.28 -14.95 17.08
CA GLY A 59 2.64 -15.94 17.94
C GLY A 59 3.35 -17.29 17.92
N VAL A 60 3.81 -17.73 16.75
CA VAL A 60 4.56 -18.98 16.56
C VAL A 60 5.99 -18.88 17.09
N ASP A 61 6.71 -17.78 16.84
CA ASP A 61 8.09 -17.57 17.33
C ASP A 61 8.17 -17.44 18.88
N LYS A 62 7.03 -17.31 19.57
CA LYS A 62 6.95 -17.16 21.03
C LYS A 62 6.56 -18.45 21.76
N ALA A 63 6.21 -19.51 21.04
CA ALA A 63 5.92 -20.85 21.56
C ALA A 63 7.13 -21.77 21.38
#